data_AF-A0A957BLH3-F1
#
_entry.id   AF-A0A957BLH3-F1
#
_cell.length_a   1.000
_cell.length_b   1.000
_cell.length_c   1.000
_cell.angle_alpha   90.00
_cell.angle_beta   90.00
_cell.angle_gamma   90.00
#
_symmetry.space_group_name_H-M   'P 1'
#
loop_
_entity.id
_entity.type
_entity.pdbx_description
1 polymer ?
#
loop_
_entity_poly.entity_id
_entity_poly.type
_entity_poly.pdbx_seq_one_letter_code
_entity_poly.pdbx_strand_id
1 'polypeptide(L)' 'MATSTITQQERTPKEESWFQRWLTKEGSAYAFLSGYALMFIIFIVVPVLVAFFLSFTLFDTTQPPSFIGLKNYI' A
#
# COMPACT_ATOMS: atom_id res chain seq x y z
N MET A 1 -40.75 6.63 -47.23
CA MET A 1 -40.26 8.04 -47.16
C MET A 1 -41.07 8.70 -46.05
N ALA A 2 -40.56 9.09 -44.89
CA ALA A 2 -39.21 9.32 -44.42
C ALA A 2 -39.04 8.66 -43.03
N THR A 3 -37.91 7.99 -42.88
CA THR A 3 -37.45 7.36 -41.65
C THR A 3 -37.22 8.41 -40.59
N SER A 4 -37.71 8.15 -39.38
CA SER A 4 -37.46 8.89 -38.15
C SER A 4 -35.96 8.93 -37.83
N THR A 5 -35.32 10.05 -38.18
CA THR A 5 -33.96 10.41 -37.76
C THR A 5 -33.98 10.80 -36.27
N ILE A 6 -34.16 9.80 -35.40
CA ILE A 6 -33.82 9.93 -33.99
C ILE A 6 -32.30 9.92 -33.93
N THR A 7 -31.72 11.09 -33.70
CA THR A 7 -30.34 11.26 -33.28
C THR A 7 -30.18 10.56 -31.93
N GLN A 8 -29.94 9.25 -31.97
CA GLN A 8 -29.39 8.46 -30.88
C GLN A 8 -27.94 8.92 -30.70
N GLN A 9 -27.80 10.03 -29.99
CA GLN A 9 -26.57 10.46 -29.38
C GLN A 9 -26.01 9.27 -28.59
N GLU A 10 -24.97 8.64 -29.15
CA GLU A 10 -24.19 7.59 -28.49
C GLU A 10 -23.81 8.06 -27.09
N ARG A 11 -24.48 7.53 -26.08
CA ARG A 11 -23.91 7.50 -24.73
C ARG A 11 -22.80 6.46 -24.78
N THR A 12 -21.58 6.91 -25.11
CA THR A 12 -20.40 6.08 -24.93
C THR A 12 -20.43 5.57 -23.49
N PRO A 13 -20.52 4.24 -23.25
CA PRO A 13 -20.35 3.73 -21.91
C PRO A 13 -18.91 4.08 -21.57
N LYS A 14 -18.74 5.01 -20.62
CA LYS A 14 -17.45 5.37 -20.04
C LYS A 14 -16.73 4.06 -19.74
N GLU A 15 -15.59 3.83 -20.39
CA GLU A 15 -14.71 2.70 -20.08
C GLU A 15 -14.32 2.80 -18.61
N GLU A 16 -15.14 2.25 -17.74
CA GLU A 16 -14.74 2.00 -16.37
C GLU A 16 -13.76 0.83 -16.46
N SER A 17 -12.48 1.19 -16.48
CA SER A 17 -11.35 0.28 -16.33
C SER A 17 -11.72 -0.78 -15.30
N TRP A 18 -11.51 -2.06 -15.63
CA TRP A 18 -11.89 -3.19 -14.78
C TRP A 18 -11.38 -3.06 -13.33
N PHE A 19 -10.28 -2.32 -13.13
CA PHE A 19 -9.75 -1.93 -11.82
C PHE A 19 -10.70 -1.06 -11.01
N GLN A 20 -11.44 -0.13 -11.64
CA GLN A 20 -12.38 0.78 -10.97
C GLN A 20 -13.62 0.04 -10.46
N ARG A 21 -14.13 -0.92 -11.24
CA ARG A 21 -15.21 -1.81 -10.80
C ARG A 21 -14.78 -2.73 -9.65
N TRP A 22 -13.53 -3.20 -9.65
CA TRP A 22 -12.98 -3.98 -8.54
C TRP A 22 -12.79 -3.12 -7.26
N LEU A 23 -12.24 -1.91 -7.39
CA LEU A 23 -12.07 -0.95 -6.28
C LEU A 23 -13.41 -0.55 -5.64
N THR A 24 -14.48 -0.41 -6.41
CA THR A 24 -15.77 0.08 -5.89
C THR A 24 -16.60 -1.03 -5.24
N LYS A 25 -16.42 -2.29 -5.64
CA LYS A 25 -17.18 -3.42 -5.08
C LYS A 25 -16.61 -3.93 -3.75
N GLU A 26 -15.29 -3.92 -3.59
CA GLU A 26 -14.61 -4.47 -2.40
C GLU A 26 -13.71 -3.44 -1.68
N GLY A 27 -13.42 -2.31 -2.31
CA GLY A 27 -12.49 -1.31 -1.74
C GLY A 27 -13.00 -0.61 -0.50
N SER A 28 -14.30 -0.66 -0.19
CA SER A 28 -14.82 -0.14 1.08
C SER A 28 -14.29 -0.94 2.27
N ALA A 29 -14.28 -2.27 2.20
CA ALA A 29 -13.71 -3.14 3.23
C ALA A 29 -12.21 -2.89 3.41
N TYR A 30 -11.47 -2.72 2.31
CA TYR A 30 -10.05 -2.36 2.35
C TYR A 30 -9.80 -0.95 2.90
N ALA A 31 -10.68 0.01 2.64
CA ALA A 31 -10.57 1.37 3.20
C ALA A 31 -10.78 1.39 4.73
N PHE A 32 -11.68 0.56 5.26
CA PHE A 32 -11.82 0.39 6.70
C PHE A 32 -10.59 -0.29 7.32
N LEU A 33 -10.04 -1.31 6.64
CA LEU A 33 -8.85 -2.01 7.12
C LEU A 33 -7.58 -1.15 7.01
N SER A 34 -7.47 -0.29 5.99
CA SER A 34 -6.26 0.47 5.71
C SER A 34 -5.92 1.48 6.81
N GLY A 35 -6.91 2.04 7.51
CA GLY A 35 -6.67 2.91 8.66
C GLY A 35 -5.93 2.20 9.79
N TYR A 36 -6.35 0.98 10.13
CA TYR A 36 -5.65 0.14 11.11
C TYR A 36 -4.29 -0.34 10.57
N ALA A 37 -4.25 -0.82 9.32
CA ALA A 37 -3.03 -1.30 8.70
C ALA A 37 -1.94 -0.21 8.64
N LEU A 38 -2.33 1.05 8.39
CA LEU A 38 -1.41 2.18 8.38
C LEU A 38 -0.77 2.39 9.75
N MET A 39 -1.57 2.39 10.82
CA MET A 39 -1.06 2.52 12.19
C MET A 39 -0.17 1.32 12.57
N PHE A 40 -0.58 0.10 12.19
CA PHE A 40 0.22 -1.10 12.41
C PHE A 40 1.58 -1.01 11.72
N ILE A 41 1.63 -0.54 10.47
CA ILE A 41 2.90 -0.39 9.74
C ILE A 41 3.79 0.65 10.43
N ILE A 42 3.24 1.82 10.75
CA ILE A 42 4.02 2.93 11.33
C ILE A 42 4.58 2.57 12.70
N PHE A 43 3.77 1.98 13.57
CA PHE A 43 4.14 1.78 14.98
C PHE A 43 4.68 0.39 15.31
N ILE A 44 4.49 -0.60 14.44
CA ILE A 44 4.94 -1.97 14.70
C ILE A 44 5.93 -2.42 13.64
N VAL A 45 5.54 -2.40 12.36
CA VAL A 45 6.40 -2.94 11.30
C VAL A 45 7.69 -2.11 11.15
N VAL A 46 7.57 -0.79 11.09
CA VAL A 46 8.74 0.10 10.93
C VAL A 46 9.73 -0.05 12.10
N PRO A 47 9.32 0.03 13.38
CA PRO A 47 10.26 -0.18 14.50
C PRO A 47 10.89 -1.57 14.53
N VAL A 48 10.12 -2.62 14.22
CA VAL A 48 10.64 -4.00 14.16
C VAL A 48 11.70 -4.12 13.07
N LEU A 49 11.46 -3.55 11.89
CA LEU A 49 12.45 -3.55 10.81
C LEU A 49 13.69 -2.76 11.18
N VAL A 50 13.55 -1.58 11.78
CA VAL A 50 14.70 -0.78 12.25
C VAL A 50 15.53 -1.57 13.27
N ALA A 51 14.89 -2.22 14.25
CA ALA A 51 15.58 -3.05 15.23
C ALA A 51 16.27 -4.27 14.58
N PHE A 52 15.61 -4.89 13.60
CA PHE A 52 16.19 -5.99 12.82
C PHE A 52 17.41 -5.55 12.01
N PHE A 53 17.42 -4.35 11.42
CA PHE A 53 18.60 -3.84 10.74
C PHE A 53 19.72 -3.46 11.73
N LEU A 54 19.36 -2.85 12.85
CA LEU A 54 20.30 -2.45 13.89
C LEU A 54 20.94 -3.67 14.59
N SER A 55 20.28 -4.83 14.61
CA SER A 55 20.84 -6.04 15.22
C SER A 55 22.04 -6.61 14.46
N PHE A 56 22.21 -6.23 13.18
CA PHE A 56 23.43 -6.50 12.40
C PHE A 56 24.54 -5.47 12.64
N THR A 57 24.30 -4.48 13.51
CA THR A 57 25.28 -3.46 13.89
C THR A 57 25.70 -3.63 15.35
N LEU A 58 26.96 -3.32 15.63
CA LEU A 58 27.45 -3.12 16.99
C LEU A 58 27.04 -1.70 17.39
N PHE A 59 25.92 -1.58 18.09
CA PHE A 59 25.40 -0.31 18.56
C PHE A 59 25.71 -0.15 20.04
N ASP A 60 26.50 0.87 20.37
CA ASP A 60 26.66 1.40 21.72
C ASP A 60 25.97 2.76 21.78
N THR A 61 25.34 3.11 22.90
CA THR A 61 24.60 4.38 23.03
C THR A 61 25.48 5.62 22.91
N THR A 62 26.81 5.47 23.02
CA THR A 62 27.81 6.53 22.98
C THR A 62 28.64 6.54 21.70
N GLN A 63 28.55 5.52 20.86
CA GLN A 63 29.34 5.38 19.63
C GLN A 63 28.44 5.11 18.42
N PRO A 64 28.78 5.64 17.23
CA PRO A 64 28.00 5.36 16.03
C PRO A 64 28.00 3.85 15.71
N PRO A 65 26.87 3.29 15.23
CA PRO A 65 26.75 1.86 14.98
C PRO A 65 27.74 1.42 13.90
N SER A 66 28.52 0.37 14.17
CA SER A 66 29.37 -0.26 13.16
C SER A 66 28.69 -1.50 12.60
N PHE A 67 28.58 -1.60 11.27
CA PHE A 67 27.96 -2.77 10.64
C PHE A 67 28.92 -3.97 10.75
N ILE A 68 28.56 -4.93 11.60
CA ILE A 68 29.35 -6.15 11.86
C ILE A 68 28.67 -7.43 11.37
N GLY A 69 27.48 -7.32 10.77
CA GLY A 69 26.71 -8.43 10.22
C GLY A 69 26.28 -9.41 11.31
N LEU A 70 26.54 -10.71 11.09
CA LEU A 70 26.16 -11.79 12.01
C LEU A 70 27.10 -11.96 13.20
N LYS A 71 28.18 -11.17 13.30
CA LYS A 71 29.14 -11.29 14.41
C LYS A 71 28.54 -10.96 15.77
N ASN A 72 27.36 -10.33 15.81
CA ASN A 72 26.59 -10.07 17.04
C ASN A 72 25.85 -11.31 17.58
N TYR A 73 25.77 -12.40 16.83
CA TYR A 73 24.93 -13.57 17.13
C TYR A 73 25.73 -14.84 17.50
N ILE A 74 27.06 -14.78 17.52
CA ILE A 74 27.96 -15.92 17.74
C ILE A 74 28.87 -15.62 18.93
#